data_AF-A0A8H8CT68-F1
#
_entry.id   AF-A0A8H8CT68-F1
#
_cell.length_a   1.000
_cell.length_b   1.000
_cell.length_c   1.000
_cell.angle_alpha   90.00
_cell.angle_beta   90.00
_cell.angle_gamma   90.00
#
_symmetry.space_group_name_H-M   'P 1'
#
loop_
_entity.id
_entity.type
_entity.pdbx_description
1 polymer ?
#
loop_
_entity_poly.entity_id
_entity_poly.type
_entity_poly.pdbx_seq_one_letter_code
_entity_poly.pdbx_strand_id
1 'polypeptide(L)'
;MNLENIQQQQPGCEDSANNEPAAYIPTVDFSSWRSGNEPEKRMKVAKEIVSACQNVGFAYITNHGIPAERLAEAFAWSKRFFDLTPEQKLQAPHPNGSSIHRGYSWPGLEKVSQEMGDKDMPELIIKKLRAIPDYKESYDMGSNEDSHQPNVWIPEDTLPGFRSFMMEFYWECFTVASDILRAISIGIGLGDEHHLLKLHSGHNNQLRLLHYPPLPAAALENERYARMPAHTDWSSITILFQDDCGGLEVENIKRPGQFIRATPIEKRSCHERWRSPSKME
;
A
#
# COMPACT_ATOMS: atom_id res chain seq x y z
N MET A 1 56.99 41.75 22.99
CA MET A 1 55.78 42.58 23.16
C MET A 1 55.08 42.66 21.82
N ASN A 2 53.89 42.06 21.72
CA ASN A 2 52.71 42.56 21.01
C ASN A 2 52.86 43.34 19.70
N LEU A 3 52.31 42.80 18.60
CA LEU A 3 51.03 43.20 17.95
C LEU A 3 51.06 43.03 16.41
N GLU A 4 49.85 42.76 15.87
CA GLU A 4 49.38 42.84 14.47
C GLU A 4 49.37 41.52 13.66
N ASN A 5 48.25 40.77 13.66
CA ASN A 5 46.98 40.92 12.90
C ASN A 5 47.11 40.70 11.39
N ILE A 6 46.87 39.47 10.91
CA ILE A 6 45.96 39.19 9.78
C ILE A 6 45.33 37.81 10.02
N GLN A 7 44.14 37.77 10.62
CA GLN A 7 43.27 36.59 10.62
C GLN A 7 42.08 36.93 9.72
N GLN A 8 42.04 36.30 8.55
CA GLN A 8 40.93 36.45 7.61
C GLN A 8 39.67 35.83 8.22
N GLN A 9 38.65 36.65 8.38
CA GLN A 9 37.28 36.25 8.69
C GLN A 9 36.69 35.50 7.50
N GLN A 10 36.16 34.30 7.73
CA GLN A 10 35.10 33.72 6.89
C GLN A 10 33.77 33.85 7.65
N PRO A 11 32.67 34.21 6.96
CA PRO A 11 31.35 34.34 7.58
C PRO A 11 30.72 32.96 7.77
N GLY A 12 29.80 32.87 8.73
CA GLY A 12 29.35 31.64 9.34
C GLY A 12 28.41 30.76 8.51
N CYS A 13 28.09 29.63 9.13
CA CYS A 13 26.80 28.98 9.01
C CYS A 13 26.48 28.46 10.41
N GLU A 14 25.77 29.27 11.19
CA GLU A 14 24.98 28.71 12.29
C GLU A 14 23.92 27.82 11.61
N ASP A 15 24.17 26.51 11.61
CA ASP A 15 23.15 25.53 11.31
C ASP A 15 22.07 25.67 12.39
N SER A 16 21.09 26.54 12.12
CA SER A 16 19.81 26.50 12.81
C SER A 16 19.25 25.11 12.55
N ALA A 17 19.42 24.22 13.54
CA ALA A 17 18.81 22.92 13.55
C ALA A 17 17.33 23.10 13.23
N ASN A 18 16.94 22.71 12.02
CA ASN A 18 15.56 22.66 11.58
C ASN A 18 14.83 21.74 12.57
N ASN A 19 14.17 22.36 13.53
CA ASN A 19 13.39 21.70 14.57
C ASN A 19 12.03 21.22 14.01
N GLU A 20 12.04 20.79 12.74
CA GLU A 20 10.88 20.17 12.13
C GLU A 20 10.84 18.71 12.59
N PRO A 21 9.71 18.25 13.16
CA PRO A 21 9.57 16.86 13.55
C PRO A 21 9.82 15.95 12.34
N ALA A 22 10.53 14.85 12.57
CA ALA A 22 10.77 13.84 11.54
C ALA A 22 9.43 13.42 10.92
N ALA A 23 9.36 13.41 9.59
CA ALA A 23 8.16 13.02 8.89
C ALA A 23 7.81 11.56 9.24
N TYR A 24 6.58 11.33 9.68
CA TYR A 24 6.09 10.02 10.10
C TYR A 24 4.70 9.76 9.51
N ILE A 25 4.37 8.49 9.32
CA ILE A 25 3.03 8.08 8.85
C ILE A 25 2.12 7.93 10.08
N PRO A 26 1.00 8.66 10.18
CA PRO A 26 0.11 8.60 11.33
C PRO A 26 -0.58 7.23 11.43
N THR A 27 -0.86 6.81 12.66
CA THR A 27 -1.71 5.65 12.94
C THR A 27 -3.06 6.10 13.46
N VAL A 28 -4.14 5.62 12.88
CA VAL A 28 -5.52 5.88 13.29
C VAL A 28 -6.13 4.60 13.86
N ASP A 29 -6.75 4.71 15.04
CA ASP A 29 -7.46 3.61 15.70
C ASP A 29 -8.95 3.67 15.38
N PHE A 30 -9.46 2.67 14.65
CA PHE A 30 -10.86 2.57 14.23
C PHE A 30 -11.79 1.91 15.26
N SER A 31 -11.29 1.50 16.42
CA SER A 31 -12.10 0.87 17.48
C SER A 31 -13.31 1.73 17.87
N SER A 32 -13.09 3.03 18.03
CA SER A 32 -14.14 4.01 18.38
C SER A 32 -15.10 4.31 17.23
N TRP A 33 -14.68 4.09 15.98
CA TRP A 33 -15.56 4.21 14.82
C TRP A 33 -16.61 3.08 14.81
N ARG A 34 -16.17 1.85 15.11
CA ARG A 34 -16.99 0.63 15.00
C ARG A 34 -17.79 0.29 16.25
N SER A 35 -17.37 0.73 17.44
CA SER A 35 -18.01 0.33 18.72
C SER A 35 -19.33 1.04 19.04
N GLY A 36 -19.66 2.13 18.34
CA GLY A 36 -21.00 2.72 18.29
C GLY A 36 -21.50 3.49 19.53
N ASN A 37 -22.03 4.69 19.27
CA ASN A 37 -22.83 5.60 20.12
C ASN A 37 -22.15 6.82 20.76
N GLU A 38 -20.88 7.09 20.46
CA GLU A 38 -20.23 8.35 20.88
C GLU A 38 -19.87 9.21 19.66
N PRO A 39 -20.76 10.14 19.23
CA PRO A 39 -20.54 10.98 18.06
C PRO A 39 -19.21 11.75 18.10
N GLU A 40 -18.80 12.21 19.29
CA GLU A 40 -17.53 12.91 19.48
C GLU A 40 -16.32 12.02 19.18
N LYS A 41 -16.35 10.75 19.60
CA LYS A 41 -15.27 9.80 19.31
C LYS A 41 -15.23 9.44 17.82
N ARG A 42 -16.39 9.25 17.17
CA ARG A 42 -16.46 9.05 15.71
C ARG A 42 -15.93 10.26 14.94
N MET A 43 -16.30 11.47 15.36
CA MET A 43 -15.82 12.71 14.78
C MET A 43 -14.29 12.87 14.96
N LYS A 44 -13.75 12.45 16.10
CA LYS A 44 -12.29 12.43 16.32
C LYS A 44 -11.58 11.53 15.30
N VAL A 45 -12.03 10.28 15.14
CA VAL A 45 -11.46 9.35 14.15
C VAL A 45 -11.58 9.90 12.72
N ALA A 46 -12.73 10.50 12.38
CA ALA A 46 -12.96 11.14 11.09
C ALA A 46 -11.96 12.27 10.81
N LYS A 47 -11.70 13.14 11.79
CA LYS A 47 -10.71 14.21 11.69
C LYS A 47 -9.28 13.69 11.58
N GLU A 48 -8.95 12.62 12.29
CA GLU A 48 -7.61 11.99 12.21
C GLU A 48 -7.35 11.42 10.81
N ILE A 49 -8.32 10.76 10.20
CA ILE A 49 -8.22 10.26 8.81
C ILE A 49 -8.05 11.42 7.82
N VAL A 50 -8.92 12.44 7.90
CA VAL A 50 -8.82 13.59 6.99
C VAL A 50 -7.49 14.31 7.14
N SER A 51 -7.00 14.47 8.37
CA SER A 51 -5.68 15.05 8.64
C SER A 51 -4.56 14.21 8.02
N ALA A 52 -4.63 12.88 8.11
CA ALA A 52 -3.63 12.00 7.49
C ALA A 52 -3.66 12.11 5.96
N CYS A 53 -4.85 12.12 5.34
CA CYS A 53 -5.00 12.32 3.90
C CYS A 53 -4.43 13.67 3.44
N GLN A 54 -4.67 14.76 4.18
CA GLN A 54 -4.21 16.10 3.81
C GLN A 54 -2.72 16.33 4.01
N ASN A 55 -2.13 15.75 5.06
CA ASN A 55 -0.75 16.06 5.47
C ASN A 55 0.28 15.04 5.01
N VAL A 56 -0.14 13.83 4.67
CA VAL A 56 0.74 12.72 4.28
C VAL A 56 0.22 12.00 3.03
N GLY A 57 -1.10 11.86 2.88
CA GLY A 57 -1.70 11.00 1.86
C GLY A 57 -1.67 9.50 2.22
N PHE A 58 -1.21 9.17 3.43
CA PHE A 58 -1.03 7.79 3.90
C PHE A 58 -1.30 7.69 5.41
N ALA A 59 -1.83 6.55 5.86
CA ALA A 59 -2.06 6.26 7.27
C ALA A 59 -1.99 4.76 7.55
N TYR A 60 -1.53 4.38 8.74
CA TYR A 60 -1.83 3.07 9.30
C TYR A 60 -3.20 3.09 9.93
N ILE A 61 -4.00 2.05 9.68
CA ILE A 61 -5.30 1.89 10.33
C ILE A 61 -5.24 0.63 11.19
N THR A 62 -5.57 0.78 12.47
CA THR A 62 -5.68 -0.32 13.44
C THR A 62 -7.13 -0.50 13.85
N ASN A 63 -7.50 -1.69 14.33
CA ASN A 63 -8.88 -2.01 14.72
C ASN A 63 -9.92 -1.71 13.61
N HIS A 64 -9.50 -1.79 12.34
CA HIS A 64 -10.35 -1.69 11.15
C HIS A 64 -11.39 -2.81 11.08
N GLY A 65 -11.18 -3.88 11.86
CA GLY A 65 -12.10 -4.98 12.13
C GLY A 65 -12.21 -6.06 11.06
N ILE A 66 -11.15 -6.23 10.26
CA ILE A 66 -10.81 -7.55 9.70
C ILE A 66 -9.94 -8.28 10.74
N PRO A 67 -10.35 -9.48 11.20
CA PRO A 67 -9.60 -10.23 12.20
C PRO A 67 -8.18 -10.58 11.74
N ALA A 68 -7.28 -10.86 12.69
CA ALA A 68 -5.87 -11.15 12.36
C ALA A 68 -5.71 -12.50 11.68
N GLU A 69 -6.45 -13.49 12.16
CA GLU A 69 -6.56 -14.82 11.57
C GLU A 69 -7.04 -14.77 10.11
N ARG A 70 -7.94 -13.84 9.79
CA ARG A 70 -8.48 -13.67 8.44
C ARG A 70 -7.45 -13.09 7.48
N LEU A 71 -6.66 -12.10 7.93
CA LEU A 71 -5.52 -11.60 7.15
C LEU A 71 -4.43 -12.67 6.98
N ALA A 72 -4.11 -13.41 8.04
CA ALA A 72 -3.14 -14.50 7.97
C ALA A 72 -3.57 -15.58 6.96
N GLU A 73 -4.87 -15.92 6.94
CA GLU A 73 -5.43 -16.84 5.95
C GLU A 73 -5.33 -16.27 4.52
N ALA A 74 -5.58 -14.97 4.32
CA ALA A 74 -5.43 -14.32 3.01
C ALA A 74 -3.98 -14.35 2.50
N PHE A 75 -3.00 -14.07 3.37
CA PHE A 75 -1.58 -14.23 3.03
C PHE A 75 -1.21 -15.68 2.75
N ALA A 76 -1.76 -16.64 3.50
CA ALA A 76 -1.53 -18.06 3.25
C ALA A 76 -2.09 -18.51 1.88
N TRP A 77 -3.28 -18.05 1.49
CA TRP A 77 -3.83 -18.30 0.15
C TRP A 77 -3.01 -17.66 -0.96
N SER A 78 -2.60 -16.40 -0.77
CA SER A 78 -1.69 -15.71 -1.69
C SER A 78 -0.40 -16.50 -1.89
N LYS A 79 0.21 -16.96 -0.80
CA LYS A 79 1.42 -17.80 -0.84
C LYS A 79 1.16 -19.11 -1.60
N ARG A 80 0.08 -19.84 -1.29
CA ARG A 80 -0.27 -21.09 -1.99
C ARG A 80 -0.42 -20.89 -3.49
N PHE A 81 -1.02 -19.78 -3.92
CA PHE A 81 -1.13 -19.44 -5.33
C PHE A 81 0.25 -19.20 -5.96
N PHE A 82 1.10 -18.38 -5.34
CA PHE A 82 2.41 -18.06 -5.92
C PHE A 82 3.43 -19.21 -5.87
N ASP A 83 3.24 -20.17 -4.96
CA ASP A 83 3.99 -21.44 -4.86
C ASP A 83 3.63 -22.44 -5.99
N LEU A 84 2.54 -22.24 -6.73
CA LEU A 84 2.17 -23.08 -7.88
C LEU A 84 3.22 -23.02 -9.00
N THR A 85 3.27 -24.05 -9.84
CA THR A 85 4.17 -24.03 -10.99
C THR A 85 3.80 -22.92 -11.97
N PRO A 86 4.74 -22.43 -12.78
CA PRO A 86 4.45 -21.44 -13.82
C PRO A 86 3.28 -21.85 -14.73
N GLU A 87 3.24 -23.13 -15.11
CA GLU A 87 2.20 -23.69 -15.98
C GLU A 87 0.82 -23.64 -15.32
N GLN A 88 0.75 -23.89 -14.01
CA GLN A 88 -0.49 -23.81 -13.24
C GLN A 88 -0.96 -22.36 -13.09
N LYS A 89 -0.06 -21.42 -12.76
CA LYS A 89 -0.42 -19.98 -12.66
C LYS A 89 -0.92 -19.42 -14.00
N LEU A 90 -0.35 -19.89 -15.11
CA LEU A 90 -0.77 -19.53 -16.48
C LEU A 90 -2.12 -20.13 -16.92
N GLN A 91 -2.78 -20.94 -16.09
CA GLN A 91 -4.18 -21.34 -16.34
C GLN A 91 -5.17 -20.18 -16.10
N ALA A 92 -4.73 -19.10 -15.44
CA ALA A 92 -5.51 -17.90 -15.21
C ALA A 92 -4.74 -16.64 -15.62
N PRO A 93 -4.30 -16.52 -16.89
CA PRO A 93 -3.40 -15.45 -17.32
C PRO A 93 -4.11 -14.11 -17.35
N HIS A 94 -3.37 -13.03 -17.10
CA HIS A 94 -3.83 -11.68 -17.41
C HIS A 94 -4.03 -11.58 -18.93
N PRO A 95 -5.23 -11.19 -19.41
CA PRO A 95 -5.49 -11.05 -20.84
C PRO A 95 -4.58 -10.01 -21.50
N ASN A 96 -4.29 -10.21 -22.78
CA ASN A 96 -3.60 -9.20 -23.59
C ASN A 96 -4.52 -7.99 -23.84
N GLY A 97 -3.94 -6.78 -23.86
CA GLY A 97 -4.65 -5.54 -24.12
C GLY A 97 -4.98 -4.76 -22.84
N SER A 98 -5.63 -3.60 -23.00
CA SER A 98 -5.96 -2.68 -21.90
C SER A 98 -7.41 -2.78 -21.43
N SER A 99 -8.16 -3.79 -21.87
CA SER A 99 -9.61 -3.86 -21.64
C SER A 99 -10.00 -4.67 -20.41
N ILE A 100 -9.18 -5.63 -19.99
CA ILE A 100 -9.46 -6.50 -18.84
C ILE A 100 -8.23 -6.51 -17.93
N HIS A 101 -8.40 -6.05 -16.69
CA HIS A 101 -7.34 -5.94 -15.67
C HIS A 101 -7.53 -7.00 -14.57
N ARG A 102 -7.54 -8.28 -14.98
CA ARG A 102 -7.83 -9.45 -14.12
C ARG A 102 -6.94 -10.61 -14.50
N GLY A 103 -6.61 -11.47 -13.55
CA GLY A 103 -5.77 -12.66 -13.76
C GLY A 103 -4.31 -12.46 -13.35
N TYR A 104 -3.47 -13.40 -13.76
CA TYR A 104 -2.07 -13.54 -13.35
C TYR A 104 -1.10 -12.81 -14.28
N SER A 105 -0.22 -11.99 -13.70
CA SER A 105 0.89 -11.34 -14.40
C SER A 105 2.23 -11.88 -13.90
N TRP A 106 3.01 -12.48 -14.81
CA TRP A 106 4.36 -13.01 -14.54
C TRP A 106 5.40 -11.88 -14.33
N PRO A 107 6.51 -12.10 -13.60
CA PRO A 107 7.55 -11.09 -13.43
C PRO A 107 8.07 -10.46 -14.72
N GLY A 108 8.05 -9.12 -14.75
CA GLY A 108 8.43 -8.31 -15.90
C GLY A 108 7.34 -8.06 -16.94
N LEU A 109 6.12 -8.63 -16.78
CA LEU A 109 4.97 -8.38 -17.66
C LEU A 109 4.30 -7.04 -17.36
N GLU A 110 3.94 -6.79 -16.10
CA GLU A 110 3.43 -5.49 -15.67
C GLU A 110 4.59 -4.52 -15.38
N LYS A 111 4.53 -3.33 -15.98
CA LYS A 111 5.48 -2.25 -15.73
C LYS A 111 4.73 -1.00 -15.33
N VAL A 112 4.93 -0.54 -14.10
CA VAL A 112 4.40 0.78 -13.69
C VAL A 112 5.01 1.90 -14.54
N SER A 113 6.24 1.72 -15.01
CA SER A 113 6.92 2.64 -15.95
C SER A 113 6.33 2.69 -17.36
N GLN A 114 5.46 1.76 -17.74
CA GLN A 114 4.71 1.84 -19.01
C GLN A 114 3.49 2.75 -18.88
N GLU A 115 2.85 2.78 -17.70
CA GLU A 115 1.67 3.60 -17.42
C GLU A 115 2.05 5.02 -16.95
N MET A 116 3.21 5.18 -16.34
CA MET A 116 3.82 6.49 -16.07
C MET A 116 4.43 7.11 -17.33
N GLY A 117 3.54 7.58 -18.20
CA GLY A 117 3.87 8.50 -19.29
C GLY A 117 3.29 9.86 -19.00
N ASP A 118 3.87 10.60 -18.05
CA ASP A 118 3.58 12.03 -17.99
C ASP A 118 4.09 12.64 -19.31
N LYS A 119 3.21 13.34 -20.03
CA LYS A 119 3.52 13.84 -21.39
C LYS A 119 4.68 14.85 -21.39
N ASP A 120 5.00 15.38 -20.21
CA ASP A 120 6.05 16.37 -20.00
C ASP A 120 7.40 15.76 -19.57
N MET A 121 7.48 14.43 -19.33
CA MET A 121 8.75 13.78 -19.02
C MET A 121 9.61 13.59 -20.28
N PRO A 122 10.89 13.99 -20.28
CA PRO A 122 11.80 13.77 -21.40
C PRO A 122 11.85 12.30 -21.82
N GLU A 123 11.75 12.02 -23.13
CA GLU A 123 11.73 10.65 -23.68
C GLU A 123 12.92 9.80 -23.20
N LEU A 124 14.07 10.42 -22.95
CA LEU A 124 15.27 9.74 -22.45
C LEU A 124 15.08 9.20 -21.02
N ILE A 125 14.35 9.91 -20.16
CA ILE A 125 14.02 9.49 -18.79
C ILE A 125 12.99 8.36 -18.85
N ILE A 126 11.96 8.50 -19.68
CA ILE A 126 10.96 7.44 -19.93
C ILE A 126 11.65 6.16 -20.42
N LYS A 127 12.60 6.28 -21.36
CA LYS A 127 13.35 5.13 -21.89
C LYS A 127 14.21 4.44 -20.83
N LYS A 128 14.84 5.20 -19.92
CA LYS A 128 15.60 4.63 -18.80
C LYS A 128 14.69 3.91 -17.80
N LEU A 129 13.58 4.52 -17.38
CA LEU A 129 12.61 3.91 -16.47
C LEU A 129 11.98 2.63 -17.05
N ARG A 130 11.78 2.57 -18.38
CA ARG A 130 11.25 1.38 -19.07
C ARG A 130 12.27 0.26 -19.28
N ALA A 131 13.57 0.55 -19.13
CA ALA A 131 14.65 -0.42 -19.32
C ALA A 131 14.83 -1.35 -18.11
N ILE A 132 14.41 -0.92 -16.91
CA ILE A 132 14.50 -1.68 -15.68
C ILE A 132 13.17 -2.44 -15.48
N PRO A 133 13.16 -3.78 -15.53
CA PRO A 133 11.94 -4.55 -15.29
C PRO A 133 11.55 -4.59 -13.80
N ASP A 134 10.25 -4.51 -13.55
CA ASP A 134 9.67 -4.75 -12.22
C ASP A 134 9.74 -6.25 -11.91
N TYR A 135 10.45 -6.61 -10.83
CA TYR A 135 10.61 -8.00 -10.39
C TYR A 135 9.56 -8.33 -9.31
N LYS A 136 8.33 -8.49 -9.78
CA LYS A 136 7.13 -8.80 -9.01
C LYS A 136 6.19 -9.66 -9.84
N GLU A 137 5.40 -10.51 -9.21
CA GLU A 137 4.24 -11.15 -9.86
C GLU A 137 2.96 -10.72 -9.15
N SER A 138 1.86 -10.68 -9.90
CA SER A 138 0.55 -10.28 -9.38
C SER A 138 -0.55 -11.23 -9.83
N TYR A 139 -1.61 -11.28 -9.02
CA TYR A 139 -2.87 -11.90 -9.40
C TYR A 139 -4.03 -10.96 -9.03
N ASP A 140 -4.70 -10.44 -10.05
CA ASP A 140 -5.71 -9.40 -9.93
C ASP A 140 -7.13 -9.95 -10.07
N MET A 141 -8.01 -9.54 -9.16
CA MET A 141 -9.44 -9.90 -9.18
C MET A 141 -10.31 -8.74 -8.73
N GLY A 142 -11.60 -8.80 -9.03
CA GLY A 142 -12.60 -7.82 -8.64
C GLY A 142 -13.94 -8.46 -8.32
N SER A 143 -15.01 -7.67 -8.34
CA SER A 143 -16.37 -8.16 -8.14
C SER A 143 -16.80 -9.10 -9.26
N ASN A 144 -17.50 -10.19 -8.92
CA ASN A 144 -18.14 -11.05 -9.92
C ASN A 144 -19.33 -10.38 -10.64
N GLU A 145 -19.80 -9.25 -10.13
CA GLU A 145 -20.91 -8.48 -10.72
C GLU A 145 -20.44 -7.46 -11.76
N ASP A 146 -19.13 -7.20 -11.87
CA ASP A 146 -18.59 -6.34 -12.93
C ASP A 146 -18.40 -7.13 -14.22
N SER A 147 -19.42 -7.11 -15.08
CA SER A 147 -19.39 -7.78 -16.38
C SER A 147 -18.44 -7.15 -17.39
N HIS A 148 -17.94 -5.93 -17.15
CA HIS A 148 -16.95 -5.28 -18.01
C HIS A 148 -15.52 -5.74 -17.68
N GLN A 149 -15.28 -6.20 -16.45
CA GLN A 149 -13.98 -6.69 -15.95
C GLN A 149 -14.11 -8.11 -15.37
N PRO A 150 -14.50 -9.11 -16.18
CA PRO A 150 -14.73 -10.47 -15.68
C PRO A 150 -13.44 -11.06 -15.08
N ASN A 151 -13.57 -11.64 -13.90
CA ASN A 151 -12.47 -12.33 -13.23
C ASN A 151 -11.95 -13.52 -14.06
N VAL A 152 -10.64 -13.65 -14.16
CA VAL A 152 -9.97 -14.82 -14.74
C VAL A 152 -9.52 -15.73 -13.59
N TRP A 153 -10.39 -16.64 -13.17
CA TRP A 153 -10.15 -17.51 -12.02
C TRP A 153 -9.23 -18.68 -12.35
N ILE A 154 -8.33 -19.02 -11.44
CA ILE A 154 -7.62 -20.31 -11.48
C ILE A 154 -8.62 -21.46 -11.35
N PRO A 155 -8.45 -22.57 -12.09
CA PRO A 155 -9.36 -23.70 -12.00
C PRO A 155 -9.49 -24.24 -10.57
N GLU A 156 -10.72 -24.59 -10.17
CA GLU A 156 -11.01 -25.09 -8.83
C GLU A 156 -10.20 -26.36 -8.51
N ASP A 157 -9.98 -27.24 -9.49
CA ASP A 157 -9.18 -28.45 -9.32
C ASP A 157 -7.68 -28.16 -9.09
N THR A 158 -7.19 -27.00 -9.54
CA THR A 158 -5.78 -26.60 -9.37
C THR A 158 -5.55 -25.99 -8.00
N LEU A 159 -6.47 -25.17 -7.51
CA LEU A 159 -6.38 -24.55 -6.18
C LEU A 159 -7.77 -24.48 -5.51
N PRO A 160 -8.25 -25.61 -4.94
CA PRO A 160 -9.61 -25.69 -4.38
C PRO A 160 -9.83 -24.71 -3.24
N GLY A 161 -11.00 -24.06 -3.22
CA GLY A 161 -11.42 -23.11 -2.19
C GLY A 161 -10.91 -21.68 -2.36
N PHE A 162 -9.90 -21.46 -3.22
CA PHE A 162 -9.27 -20.15 -3.40
C PHE A 162 -10.24 -19.08 -3.86
N ARG A 163 -11.05 -19.37 -4.89
CA ARG A 163 -12.04 -18.44 -5.42
C ARG A 163 -13.06 -18.03 -4.36
N SER A 164 -13.58 -19.00 -3.60
CA SER A 164 -14.59 -18.74 -2.57
C SER A 164 -14.02 -17.83 -1.49
N PHE A 165 -12.85 -18.18 -0.95
CA PHE A 165 -12.19 -17.39 0.09
C PHE A 165 -11.89 -15.96 -0.39
N MET A 166 -11.31 -15.81 -1.59
CA MET A 166 -10.92 -14.49 -2.09
C MET A 166 -12.13 -13.57 -2.32
N MET A 167 -13.26 -14.13 -2.75
CA MET A 167 -14.49 -13.34 -2.90
C MET A 167 -15.09 -12.89 -1.56
N GLU A 168 -15.03 -13.73 -0.53
CA GLU A 168 -15.42 -13.31 0.82
C GLU A 168 -14.50 -12.21 1.34
N PHE A 169 -13.18 -12.43 1.22
CA PHE A 169 -12.17 -11.47 1.66
C PHE A 169 -12.27 -10.12 0.91
N TYR A 170 -12.60 -10.13 -0.38
CA TYR A 170 -12.87 -8.92 -1.17
C TYR A 170 -13.97 -8.05 -0.55
N TRP A 171 -15.10 -8.67 -0.18
CA TRP A 171 -16.24 -7.94 0.39
C TRP A 171 -16.01 -7.54 1.86
N GLU A 172 -15.21 -8.29 2.61
CA GLU A 172 -14.71 -7.88 3.92
C GLU A 172 -13.82 -6.63 3.80
N CYS A 173 -12.92 -6.57 2.81
CA CYS A 173 -12.14 -5.36 2.51
C CYS A 173 -13.04 -4.18 2.13
N PHE A 174 -14.08 -4.41 1.32
CA PHE A 174 -15.03 -3.35 0.98
C PHE A 174 -15.82 -2.83 2.18
N THR A 175 -16.10 -3.68 3.19
CA THR A 175 -16.72 -3.23 4.44
C THR A 175 -15.82 -2.23 5.17
N VAL A 176 -14.52 -2.49 5.24
CA VAL A 176 -13.54 -1.55 5.81
C VAL A 176 -13.46 -0.27 4.98
N ALA A 177 -13.39 -0.38 3.65
CA ALA A 177 -13.38 0.76 2.74
C ALA A 177 -14.62 1.64 2.93
N SER A 178 -15.79 1.03 3.11
CA SER A 178 -17.06 1.73 3.35
C SER A 178 -17.03 2.53 4.65
N ASP A 179 -16.46 1.97 5.71
CA ASP A 179 -16.27 2.69 6.98
C ASP A 179 -15.31 3.87 6.85
N ILE A 180 -14.21 3.70 6.11
CA ILE A 180 -13.26 4.79 5.82
C ILE A 180 -13.93 5.90 5.00
N LEU A 181 -14.70 5.57 3.95
CA LEU A 181 -15.42 6.55 3.13
C LEU A 181 -16.46 7.34 3.94
N ARG A 182 -17.13 6.68 4.89
CA ARG A 182 -18.05 7.34 5.82
C ARG A 182 -17.30 8.25 6.79
N ALA A 183 -16.15 7.81 7.32
CA ALA A 183 -15.30 8.62 8.17
C ALA A 183 -14.78 9.87 7.44
N ILE A 184 -14.36 9.74 6.19
CA ILE A 184 -13.94 10.87 5.36
C ILE A 184 -15.12 11.82 5.13
N SER A 185 -16.31 11.31 4.76
CA SER A 185 -17.50 12.14 4.52
C SER A 185 -17.84 13.02 5.73
N ILE A 186 -17.83 12.44 6.94
CA ILE A 186 -18.03 13.18 8.19
C ILE A 186 -16.88 14.16 8.45
N GLY A 187 -15.63 13.71 8.28
CA GLY A 187 -14.44 14.48 8.63
C GLY A 187 -14.26 15.73 7.79
N ILE A 188 -14.68 15.72 6.53
CA ILE A 188 -14.68 16.89 5.62
C ILE A 188 -15.97 17.73 5.74
N GLY A 189 -16.90 17.34 6.62
CA GLY A 189 -18.10 18.12 6.91
C GLY A 189 -19.24 17.96 5.90
N LEU A 190 -19.32 16.83 5.18
CA LEU A 190 -20.50 16.55 4.37
C LEU A 190 -21.70 16.28 5.30
N GLY A 191 -22.86 16.83 4.94
CA GLY A 191 -24.09 16.67 5.75
C GLY A 191 -24.68 15.25 5.75
N ASP A 192 -24.15 14.37 4.91
CA ASP A 192 -24.55 12.97 4.80
C ASP A 192 -23.31 12.08 4.93
N GLU A 193 -23.24 11.24 5.98
CA GLU A 193 -22.12 10.33 6.20
C GLU A 193 -21.96 9.29 5.09
N HIS A 194 -23.00 9.02 4.31
CA HIS A 194 -22.95 8.08 3.20
C HIS A 194 -22.64 8.73 1.85
N HIS A 195 -22.39 10.04 1.79
CA HIS A 195 -22.23 10.77 0.53
C HIS A 195 -21.19 10.14 -0.39
N LEU A 196 -19.96 9.91 0.11
CA LEU A 196 -18.92 9.26 -0.70
C LEU A 196 -19.24 7.79 -0.95
N LEU A 197 -19.81 7.07 0.03
CA LEU A 197 -20.16 5.65 -0.13
C LEU A 197 -21.18 5.43 -1.25
N LYS A 198 -22.14 6.35 -1.45
CA LYS A 198 -23.10 6.28 -2.55
C LYS A 198 -22.45 6.33 -3.95
N LEU A 199 -21.22 6.83 -4.04
CA LEU A 199 -20.42 6.85 -5.27
C LEU A 199 -19.53 5.61 -5.44
N HIS A 200 -19.51 4.72 -4.44
CA HIS A 200 -18.67 3.52 -4.40
C HIS A 200 -19.52 2.29 -4.11
N SER A 201 -19.96 1.60 -5.16
CA SER A 201 -20.72 0.36 -5.02
C SER A 201 -19.88 -0.83 -4.53
N GLY A 202 -18.56 -0.69 -4.57
CA GLY A 202 -17.61 -1.77 -4.33
C GLY A 202 -17.36 -2.63 -5.58
N HIS A 203 -18.28 -2.68 -6.54
CA HIS A 203 -18.15 -3.56 -7.70
C HIS A 203 -16.97 -3.22 -8.63
N ASN A 204 -16.56 -1.94 -8.65
CA ASN A 204 -15.43 -1.48 -9.46
C ASN A 204 -14.08 -1.57 -8.72
N ASN A 205 -14.04 -2.14 -7.50
CA ASN A 205 -12.79 -2.30 -6.77
C ASN A 205 -11.96 -3.47 -7.34
N GLN A 206 -10.66 -3.42 -7.09
CA GLN A 206 -9.72 -4.47 -7.42
C GLN A 206 -8.99 -4.95 -6.17
N LEU A 207 -8.93 -6.26 -5.99
CA LEU A 207 -8.05 -6.94 -5.04
C LEU A 207 -6.85 -7.46 -5.82
N ARG A 208 -5.67 -6.99 -5.43
CA ARG A 208 -4.40 -7.31 -6.06
C ARG A 208 -3.54 -8.11 -5.09
N LEU A 209 -3.28 -9.38 -5.40
CA LEU A 209 -2.26 -10.16 -4.70
C LEU A 209 -0.90 -9.82 -5.31
N LEU A 210 0.11 -9.55 -4.47
CA LEU A 210 1.47 -9.25 -4.90
C LEU A 210 2.44 -10.23 -4.25
N HIS A 211 3.38 -10.73 -5.05
CA HIS A 211 4.55 -11.43 -4.55
C HIS A 211 5.80 -10.84 -5.19
N TYR A 212 6.79 -10.60 -4.33
CA TYR A 212 8.08 -10.03 -4.68
C TYR A 212 9.15 -11.11 -4.47
N PRO A 213 9.48 -11.93 -5.48
CA PRO A 213 10.40 -13.06 -5.31
C PRO A 213 11.76 -12.59 -4.79
N PRO A 214 12.46 -13.33 -3.92
CA PRO A 214 13.77 -12.92 -3.40
C PRO A 214 14.75 -12.57 -4.53
N LEU A 215 15.46 -11.45 -4.40
CA LEU A 215 16.57 -11.10 -5.28
C LEU A 215 17.76 -10.56 -4.48
N PRO A 216 19.00 -10.72 -4.97
CA PRO A 216 20.17 -10.11 -4.34
C PRO A 216 20.03 -8.59 -4.27
N ALA A 217 20.39 -7.98 -3.14
CA ALA A 217 20.36 -6.52 -2.97
C ALA A 217 21.12 -5.78 -4.08
N ALA A 218 22.28 -6.32 -4.46
CA ALA A 218 23.09 -5.80 -5.56
C ALA A 218 22.33 -5.70 -6.90
N ALA A 219 21.29 -6.49 -7.12
CA ALA A 219 20.49 -6.42 -8.35
C ALA A 219 19.53 -5.20 -8.34
N LEU A 220 19.11 -4.75 -7.16
CA LEU A 220 18.37 -3.49 -6.98
C LEU A 220 19.32 -2.28 -7.00
N GLU A 221 20.44 -2.36 -6.27
CA GLU A 221 21.42 -1.28 -6.16
C GLU A 221 22.07 -0.91 -7.50
N ASN A 222 22.27 -1.91 -8.37
CA ASN A 222 22.79 -1.70 -9.72
C ASN A 222 21.69 -1.45 -10.76
N GLU A 223 20.47 -1.13 -10.33
CA GLU A 223 19.33 -0.80 -11.20
C GLU A 223 19.03 -1.87 -12.26
N ARG A 224 19.35 -3.14 -11.97
CA ARG A 224 19.03 -4.26 -12.90
C ARG A 224 17.56 -4.64 -12.81
N TYR A 225 16.97 -4.47 -11.64
CA TYR A 225 15.55 -4.68 -11.36
C TYR A 225 15.04 -3.57 -10.46
N ALA A 226 13.75 -3.26 -10.57
CA ALA A 226 13.02 -2.49 -9.58
C ALA A 226 11.99 -3.41 -8.91
N ARG A 227 11.60 -3.13 -7.67
CA ARG A 227 10.42 -3.79 -7.07
C ARG A 227 9.15 -3.14 -7.57
N MET A 228 9.04 -1.85 -7.31
CA MET A 228 7.98 -0.96 -7.78
C MET A 228 8.54 0.46 -7.83
N PRO A 229 8.62 1.10 -9.01
CA PRO A 229 8.98 2.51 -9.09
C PRO A 229 7.96 3.41 -8.36
N ALA A 230 8.38 4.62 -7.97
CA ALA A 230 7.49 5.60 -7.36
C ALA A 230 6.32 5.93 -8.29
N HIS A 231 5.09 5.84 -7.79
CA HIS A 231 3.86 6.08 -8.54
C HIS A 231 2.74 6.56 -7.61
N THR A 232 1.63 7.01 -8.21
CA THR A 232 0.39 7.31 -7.50
C THR A 232 -0.70 6.32 -7.93
N ASP A 233 -1.47 5.84 -6.96
CA ASP A 233 -2.64 5.01 -7.25
C ASP A 233 -3.74 5.81 -7.97
N TRP A 234 -4.50 5.14 -8.82
CA TRP A 234 -5.67 5.72 -9.51
C TRP A 234 -6.98 5.59 -8.73
N SER A 235 -6.97 4.83 -7.63
CA SER A 235 -8.14 4.57 -6.80
C SER A 235 -8.51 5.79 -5.95
N SER A 236 -9.73 5.80 -5.42
CA SER A 236 -10.13 6.78 -4.41
C SER A 236 -9.42 6.54 -3.06
N ILE A 237 -9.28 5.27 -2.68
CA ILE A 237 -8.48 4.79 -1.55
C ILE A 237 -7.88 3.41 -1.89
N THR A 238 -6.69 3.14 -1.37
CA THR A 238 -6.06 1.81 -1.39
C THR A 238 -5.90 1.30 0.03
N ILE A 239 -6.38 0.08 0.29
CA ILE A 239 -6.13 -0.64 1.54
C ILE A 239 -5.00 -1.63 1.27
N LEU A 240 -3.83 -1.35 1.82
CA LEU A 240 -2.63 -2.17 1.63
C LEU A 240 -2.34 -2.99 2.88
N PHE A 241 -2.28 -4.31 2.71
CA PHE A 241 -1.77 -5.23 3.73
C PHE A 241 -0.37 -5.66 3.33
N GLN A 242 0.60 -5.55 4.24
CA GLN A 242 1.99 -5.97 4.04
C GLN A 242 2.42 -6.99 5.09
N ASP A 243 3.40 -7.81 4.73
CA ASP A 243 4.10 -8.69 5.66
C ASP A 243 5.16 -7.91 6.48
N ASP A 244 6.02 -8.65 7.17
CA ASP A 244 7.10 -8.09 8.01
C ASP A 244 8.40 -7.82 7.24
N CYS A 245 8.48 -8.08 5.93
CA CYS A 245 9.69 -7.87 5.13
C CYS A 245 10.00 -6.37 4.95
N GLY A 246 8.97 -5.53 4.86
CA GLY A 246 9.09 -4.11 4.57
C GLY A 246 9.45 -3.80 3.11
N GLY A 247 9.91 -2.57 2.84
CA GLY A 247 10.29 -2.10 1.51
C GLY A 247 9.35 -1.05 0.90
N LEU A 248 8.17 -0.84 1.47
CA LEU A 248 7.29 0.27 1.10
C LEU A 248 7.84 1.59 1.64
N GLU A 249 7.92 2.59 0.76
CA GLU A 249 8.24 3.96 1.11
C GLU A 249 7.20 4.93 0.52
N VAL A 250 6.92 6.01 1.24
CA VAL A 250 5.94 7.04 0.88
C VAL A 250 6.66 8.36 0.69
N GLU A 251 6.44 9.02 -0.45
CA GLU A 251 7.04 10.32 -0.71
C GLU A 251 6.51 11.39 0.25
N ASN A 252 7.42 12.20 0.80
CA ASN A 252 7.06 13.31 1.66
C ASN A 252 6.49 14.46 0.83
N ILE A 253 5.20 14.75 0.97
CA ILE A 253 4.52 15.82 0.23
C ILE A 253 5.12 17.22 0.46
N LYS A 254 5.83 17.43 1.57
CA LYS A 254 6.50 18.70 1.89
C LYS A 254 7.93 18.77 1.33
N ARG A 255 8.50 17.62 0.94
CA ARG A 255 9.88 17.49 0.45
C ARG A 255 9.92 16.45 -0.68
N PRO A 256 9.47 16.81 -1.90
CA PRO A 256 9.51 15.91 -3.06
C PRO A 256 10.90 15.30 -3.27
N GLY A 257 10.94 14.01 -3.61
CA GLY A 257 12.15 13.20 -3.71
C GLY A 257 12.67 12.65 -2.38
N GLN A 258 12.12 13.03 -1.22
CA GLN A 258 12.43 12.39 0.06
C GLN A 258 11.34 11.38 0.41
N PHE A 259 11.75 10.15 0.72
CA PHE A 259 10.84 9.05 1.01
C PHE A 259 10.89 8.66 2.49
N ILE A 260 9.72 8.36 3.06
CA ILE A 260 9.51 7.92 4.43
C ILE A 260 9.21 6.42 4.40
N ARG A 261 9.95 5.64 5.18
CA ARG A 261 9.70 4.19 5.27
C ARG A 261 8.38 3.89 5.96
N ALA A 262 7.50 3.18 5.26
CA ALA A 262 6.29 2.60 5.83
C ALA A 262 6.63 1.27 6.53
N THR A 263 7.35 1.38 7.65
CA THR A 263 7.80 0.23 8.46
C THR A 263 6.59 -0.64 8.88
N PRO A 264 6.59 -1.96 8.62
CA PRO A 264 5.52 -2.84 9.07
C PRO A 264 5.26 -2.70 10.58
N ILE A 265 3.99 -2.52 10.94
CA ILE A 265 3.57 -2.42 12.35
C ILE A 265 3.01 -3.77 12.76
N GLU A 266 3.70 -4.47 13.66
CA GLU A 266 3.12 -5.66 14.30
C GLU A 266 1.79 -5.29 14.98
N LYS A 267 0.77 -6.13 14.78
CA LYS A 267 -0.44 -6.03 15.60
C LYS A 267 -0.02 -6.23 17.05
N ARG A 268 -0.04 -5.16 17.85
CA ARG A 268 -0.10 -5.30 19.31
C ARG A 268 -1.44 -5.95 19.63
N SER A 269 -1.52 -7.28 19.63
CA SER A 269 -2.65 -7.94 20.28
C SER A 269 -2.59 -7.55 21.75
N CYS A 270 -3.65 -6.93 22.25
CA CYS A 270 -3.93 -7.02 23.68
C CYS A 270 -4.04 -8.51 23.98
N HIS A 271 -3.20 -9.01 24.91
CA HIS A 271 -2.91 -10.43 25.21
C HIS A 271 -2.00 -11.02 24.12
N GLU A 272 -0.70 -11.25 24.30
CA GLU A 272 0.00 -11.79 25.45
C GLU A 272 1.43 -11.25 25.58
N ARG A 273 1.79 -10.97 26.83
CA ARG A 273 3.13 -10.67 27.29
C ARG A 273 3.90 -11.98 27.44
N TRP A 274 4.37 -12.58 26.35
CA TRP A 274 5.45 -13.57 26.41
C TRP A 274 6.76 -12.92 25.99
N ARG A 275 7.33 -12.17 26.93
CA ARG A 275 8.79 -12.05 27.00
C ARG A 275 9.29 -13.43 27.39
N SER A 276 10.08 -14.08 26.53
CA SER A 276 11.07 -15.04 27.02
C SER A 276 12.44 -14.35 27.00
N PRO A 277 13.10 -14.19 28.15
CA PRO A 277 14.42 -13.61 28.24
C PRO A 277 15.48 -14.70 28.06
N SER A 278 16.34 -14.59 27.06
CA SER A 278 17.68 -15.17 27.13
C SER A 278 18.58 -14.62 26.02
N LYS A 279 19.47 -13.70 26.43
CA LYS A 279 20.81 -13.53 25.85
C LYS A 279 21.73 -14.66 26.36
N MET A 280 22.89 -14.79 25.70
CA MET A 280 24.06 -15.66 25.93
C MET A 280 23.98 -16.93 25.08
N GLU A 281 24.88 -17.22 24.13
CA GLU A 281 26.24 -16.72 23.80
C GLU A 281 26.39 -16.44 22.30
#